data_AF-A0AAD4QZG4-F1
#
_entry.id   AF-A0AAD4QZG4-F1
#
_cell.length_a   1.000
_cell.length_b   1.000
_cell.length_c   1.000
_cell.angle_alpha   90.00
_cell.angle_beta   90.00
_cell.angle_gamma   90.00
#
_symmetry.space_group_name_H-M   'P 1'
#
loop_
_entity.id
_entity.type
_entity.pdbx_description
1 polymer ?
#
loop_
_entity_poly.entity_id
_entity_poly.type
_entity_poly.pdbx_seq_one_letter_code
_entity_poly.pdbx_strand_id
1 'polypeptide(L)'
;MEKSDFLNQTVNRISGYIIDITFAISTVLAPILLYLILRKSGKIGKYRWYLVYDVIWCYAFDLTITIYKPVAPEKSDNDNIDITFKIMWYTLFVIIGAILSTHLWLYAKTNGFRQFSQTTYKMQLMLLRALIMQIFLAIFFIYIPMFTIGLVMYLGSRHSGSIVTFMLAIKSAHATVDYVTMIYFVAPYRRALLQSVKRIVESKTTIIRNVDNSSVVRRSG
;
A
#
# COMPACT_ATOMS: atom_id res chain seq x y z
N MET A 1 -24.23 26.41 -17.57
CA MET A 1 -23.52 25.32 -16.87
C MET A 1 -24.32 25.00 -15.63
N GLU A 2 -24.81 23.76 -15.50
CA GLU A 2 -25.67 23.37 -14.38
C GLU A 2 -24.82 23.21 -13.11
N LYS A 3 -25.37 23.48 -11.92
CA LYS A 3 -24.64 23.36 -10.63
C LYS A 3 -24.06 21.95 -10.42
N SER A 4 -24.73 20.93 -10.94
CA SER A 4 -24.33 19.52 -10.95
C SER A 4 -23.03 19.28 -11.75
N ASP A 5 -22.87 19.93 -12.90
CA ASP A 5 -21.69 19.80 -13.75
C ASP A 5 -20.43 20.38 -13.08
N PHE A 6 -20.58 21.51 -12.40
CA PHE A 6 -19.49 22.14 -11.65
C PHE A 6 -18.99 21.25 -10.50
N LEU A 7 -19.91 20.64 -9.76
CA LEU A 7 -19.57 19.75 -8.65
C LEU A 7 -18.84 18.50 -9.15
N ASN A 8 -19.32 17.90 -10.23
CA ASN A 8 -18.68 16.75 -10.87
C ASN A 8 -17.24 17.07 -11.31
N GLN A 9 -17.04 18.23 -11.95
CA GLN A 9 -15.70 18.67 -12.37
C GLN A 9 -14.76 18.87 -11.17
N THR A 10 -15.27 19.46 -10.10
CA THR A 10 -14.49 19.72 -8.88
C THR A 10 -14.06 18.41 -8.21
N VAL A 11 -14.98 17.45 -8.06
CA VAL A 11 -14.69 16.11 -7.52
C VAL A 11 -13.63 15.42 -8.36
N ASN A 12 -13.76 15.43 -9.69
CA ASN A 12 -12.80 14.78 -10.59
C ASN A 12 -11.39 15.36 -10.44
N ARG A 13 -11.27 16.68 -10.33
CA ARG A 13 -9.97 17.35 -10.12
C ARG A 13 -9.33 16.97 -8.79
N ILE A 14 -10.10 17.01 -7.71
CA ILE A 14 -9.62 16.64 -6.36
C ILE A 14 -9.17 15.17 -6.35
N SER A 15 -9.98 14.28 -6.92
CA SER A 15 -9.66 12.86 -7.02
C SER A 15 -8.41 12.61 -7.85
N GLY A 16 -8.22 13.34 -8.95
CA GLY A 16 -6.98 13.30 -9.74
C GLY A 16 -5.75 13.63 -8.91
N TYR A 17 -5.79 14.73 -8.14
CA TYR A 17 -4.69 15.11 -7.25
C TYR A 17 -4.42 14.07 -6.16
N ILE A 18 -5.46 13.47 -5.58
CA ILE A 18 -5.30 12.40 -4.57
C ILE A 18 -4.56 11.21 -5.20
N ILE A 19 -4.93 10.79 -6.42
CA ILE A 19 -4.24 9.69 -7.12
C ILE A 19 -2.77 10.03 -7.35
N ASP A 20 -2.46 11.24 -7.81
CA ASP A 20 -1.07 11.65 -8.08
C ASP A 20 -0.22 11.73 -6.81
N ILE A 21 -0.78 12.29 -5.72
CA ILE A 21 -0.09 12.39 -4.43
C ILE A 21 0.14 11.00 -3.84
N THR A 22 -0.90 10.14 -3.82
CA THR A 22 -0.78 8.76 -3.30
C THR A 22 0.25 7.97 -4.09
N PHE A 23 0.24 8.05 -5.42
CA PHE A 23 1.25 7.41 -6.27
C PHE A 23 2.66 7.92 -5.98
N ALA A 24 2.85 9.23 -5.83
CA ALA A 24 4.16 9.81 -5.48
C ALA A 24 4.66 9.31 -4.12
N ILE A 25 3.78 9.24 -3.12
CA ILE A 25 4.11 8.69 -1.79
C ILE A 25 4.46 7.19 -1.90
N SER A 26 3.63 6.40 -2.58
CA SER A 26 3.88 4.97 -2.84
C SER A 26 5.24 4.76 -3.52
N THR A 27 5.60 5.60 -4.49
CA THR A 27 6.88 5.55 -5.22
C THR A 27 8.09 5.77 -4.30
N VAL A 28 7.95 6.57 -3.25
CA VAL A 28 9.01 6.78 -2.25
C VAL A 28 9.02 5.67 -1.19
N LEU A 29 7.84 5.24 -0.73
CA LEU A 29 7.71 4.24 0.34
C LEU A 29 8.10 2.84 -0.11
N ALA A 30 7.74 2.43 -1.34
CA ALA A 30 8.04 1.10 -1.87
C ALA A 30 9.55 0.75 -1.81
N PRO A 31 10.49 1.56 -2.32
CA PRO A 31 11.92 1.25 -2.25
C PRO A 31 12.45 1.31 -0.81
N ILE A 32 11.93 2.18 0.06
CA ILE A 32 12.30 2.21 1.48
C ILE A 32 11.90 0.89 2.15
N LEU A 33 10.66 0.45 1.95
CA LEU A 33 10.18 -0.80 2.52
C LEU A 33 10.92 -2.01 1.95
N LEU A 34 11.18 -2.02 0.64
CA LEU A 34 11.97 -3.07 -0.01
C LEU A 34 13.39 -3.15 0.58
N TYR A 35 14.04 -2.00 0.80
CA TYR A 35 15.34 -1.94 1.47
C TYR A 35 15.27 -2.51 2.90
N LEU A 36 14.23 -2.15 3.68
CA LEU A 36 14.03 -2.65 5.04
C LEU A 36 13.82 -4.16 5.06
N ILE A 37 13.02 -4.69 4.14
CA ILE A 37 12.82 -6.14 3.99
C ILE A 37 14.16 -6.80 3.64
N LEU A 38 14.82 -6.39 2.56
CA LEU A 38 16.02 -7.07 2.07
C LEU A 38 17.21 -7.01 3.06
N ARG A 39 17.42 -5.88 3.74
CA ARG A 39 18.60 -5.67 4.59
C ARG A 39 18.37 -5.94 6.07
N LYS A 40 17.15 -5.80 6.58
CA LYS A 40 16.88 -5.82 8.03
C LYS A 40 16.00 -6.99 8.45
N SER A 41 15.46 -7.78 7.52
CA SER A 41 14.61 -8.94 7.79
C SER A 41 15.36 -10.27 7.98
N GLY A 42 16.67 -10.28 8.28
CA GLY A 42 17.47 -11.52 8.32
C GLY A 42 16.89 -12.64 9.21
N LYS A 43 16.17 -12.26 10.28
CA LYS A 43 15.51 -13.21 11.20
C LYS A 43 14.16 -13.75 10.69
N ILE A 44 13.57 -13.14 9.65
CA ILE A 44 12.24 -13.49 9.10
C ILE A 44 12.29 -14.76 8.23
N GLY A 45 13.49 -15.24 7.89
CA GLY A 45 13.67 -16.47 7.12
C GLY A 45 13.05 -16.36 5.72
N LYS A 46 12.41 -17.43 5.25
CA LYS A 46 11.78 -17.50 3.92
C LYS A 46 10.62 -16.51 3.75
N TYR A 47 9.98 -16.10 4.85
CA TYR A 47 8.81 -15.22 4.78
C TYR A 47 9.12 -13.82 4.22
N ARG A 48 10.38 -13.39 4.26
CA ARG A 48 10.82 -12.13 3.65
C ARG A 48 10.50 -12.04 2.16
N TRP A 49 10.54 -13.16 1.43
CA TRP A 49 10.31 -13.17 -0.01
C TRP A 49 8.84 -12.97 -0.36
N TYR A 50 7.92 -13.42 0.49
CA TYR A 50 6.51 -13.09 0.35
C TYR A 50 6.26 -11.61 0.53
N LEU A 51 6.93 -10.98 1.51
CA LEU A 51 6.82 -9.53 1.72
C LEU A 51 7.41 -8.73 0.55
N VAL A 52 8.51 -9.19 -0.05
CA VAL A 52 9.05 -8.58 -1.28
C VAL A 52 8.03 -8.67 -2.42
N TYR A 53 7.46 -9.86 -2.63
CA TYR A 53 6.45 -10.09 -3.66
C TYR A 53 5.23 -9.20 -3.45
N ASP A 54 4.74 -9.11 -2.21
CA ASP A 54 3.61 -8.27 -1.82
C ASP A 54 3.86 -6.79 -2.14
N VAL A 55 5.03 -6.25 -1.79
CA VAL A 55 5.40 -4.85 -2.10
C VAL A 55 5.47 -4.60 -3.61
N ILE A 56 6.09 -5.51 -4.36
CA ILE A 56 6.22 -5.39 -5.83
C ILE A 56 4.84 -5.40 -6.49
N TRP A 57 3.96 -6.32 -6.09
CA TRP A 57 2.61 -6.40 -6.65
C TRP A 57 1.74 -5.22 -6.27
N CYS A 58 1.80 -4.76 -5.02
CA CYS A 58 1.10 -3.55 -4.60
C CYS A 58 1.56 -2.34 -5.44
N TYR A 59 2.86 -2.21 -5.70
CA TYR A 59 3.38 -1.11 -6.51
C TYR A 59 2.98 -1.22 -7.99
N ALA A 60 3.07 -2.43 -8.56
CA ALA A 60 2.62 -2.68 -9.92
C ALA A 60 1.13 -2.38 -10.10
N PHE A 61 0.30 -2.70 -9.10
CA PHE A 61 -1.12 -2.38 -9.10
C PHE A 61 -1.38 -0.87 -9.10
N ASP A 62 -0.72 -0.10 -8.24
CA ASP A 62 -0.80 1.37 -8.23
C ASP A 62 -0.34 1.98 -9.58
N LEU A 63 0.73 1.43 -10.15
CA LEU A 63 1.25 1.84 -11.44
C LEU A 63 0.21 1.59 -12.54
N THR A 64 -0.43 0.42 -12.56
CA THR A 64 -1.51 0.14 -13.53
C THR A 64 -2.68 1.10 -13.39
N ILE A 65 -3.13 1.42 -12.17
CA ILE A 65 -4.21 2.41 -11.97
C ILE A 65 -3.81 3.77 -12.52
N THR A 66 -2.55 4.16 -12.34
CA THR A 66 -2.03 5.45 -12.80
C THR A 66 -1.91 5.51 -14.32
N ILE A 67 -1.42 4.43 -14.96
CA ILE A 67 -1.30 4.33 -16.42
C ILE A 67 -2.68 4.24 -17.09
N TYR A 68 -3.57 3.42 -16.54
CA TYR A 68 -4.92 3.20 -17.06
C TYR A 68 -5.95 4.19 -16.49
N LYS A 69 -5.52 5.34 -15.95
CA LYS A 69 -6.44 6.40 -15.50
C LYS A 69 -7.50 6.59 -16.58
N PRO A 70 -8.78 6.26 -16.30
CA PRO A 70 -9.77 6.24 -17.34
C PRO A 70 -9.94 7.67 -17.83
N VAL A 71 -9.44 7.94 -19.05
CA VAL A 71 -9.97 9.01 -19.88
C VAL A 71 -11.44 8.66 -20.00
N ALA A 72 -12.30 9.46 -19.38
CA ALA A 72 -13.70 9.14 -19.12
C ALA A 72 -14.31 8.37 -20.30
N PRO A 73 -14.90 7.18 -20.09
CA PRO A 73 -15.44 6.39 -21.18
C PRO A 73 -16.56 7.19 -21.85
N GLU A 74 -16.22 7.82 -22.97
CA GLU A 74 -17.15 8.54 -23.81
C GLU A 74 -17.92 7.47 -24.59
N LYS A 75 -19.09 7.12 -24.05
CA LYS A 75 -20.01 6.03 -24.40
C LYS A 75 -19.60 4.62 -23.94
N SER A 76 -20.38 4.16 -22.96
CA SER A 76 -20.47 2.79 -22.49
C SER A 76 -21.26 1.93 -23.48
N ASP A 77 -20.58 1.09 -24.26
CA ASP A 77 -21.22 -0.12 -24.79
C ASP A 77 -21.42 -1.07 -23.61
N ASN A 78 -22.67 -1.26 -23.19
CA ASN A 78 -23.07 -1.97 -21.97
C ASN A 78 -22.48 -3.39 -21.88
N ASP A 79 -22.22 -4.05 -23.01
CA ASP A 79 -21.71 -5.43 -23.05
C ASP A 79 -20.25 -5.54 -22.57
N ASN A 80 -19.43 -4.52 -22.81
CA ASN A 80 -18.01 -4.53 -22.40
C ASN A 80 -17.83 -4.27 -20.90
N ILE A 81 -18.77 -3.54 -20.28
CA ILE A 81 -18.74 -3.23 -18.85
C ILE A 81 -19.04 -4.47 -18.01
N ASP A 82 -20.03 -5.28 -18.42
CA ASP A 82 -20.42 -6.50 -17.70
C ASP A 82 -19.30 -7.56 -17.73
N ILE A 83 -18.63 -7.72 -18.87
CA ILE A 83 -17.48 -8.64 -19.01
C ILE A 83 -16.30 -8.18 -18.14
N THR A 84 -15.98 -6.89 -18.15
CA THR A 84 -14.89 -6.33 -17.34
C THR A 84 -15.16 -6.50 -15.85
N PHE A 85 -16.41 -6.28 -15.43
CA PHE A 85 -16.83 -6.46 -14.04
C PHE A 85 -16.74 -7.93 -13.59
N LYS A 86 -17.17 -8.88 -14.44
CA LYS A 86 -17.07 -10.32 -14.17
C LYS A 86 -15.63 -10.80 -14.08
N ILE A 87 -14.76 -10.37 -15.00
CA ILE A 87 -13.32 -10.73 -14.98
C ILE A 87 -12.65 -10.21 -13.69
N MET A 88 -13.00 -9.00 -13.28
CA MET A 88 -12.50 -8.39 -12.07
C MET A 88 -12.94 -9.13 -10.81
N TRP A 89 -14.22 -9.53 -10.70
CA TRP A 89 -14.71 -10.35 -9.59
C TRP A 89 -14.13 -11.76 -9.58
N TYR A 90 -13.93 -12.36 -10.75
CA TYR A 90 -13.35 -13.69 -10.88
C TYR A 90 -11.88 -13.71 -10.45
N THR A 91 -11.08 -12.76 -10.94
CA THR A 91 -9.66 -12.62 -10.55
C THR A 91 -9.50 -12.37 -9.06
N LEU A 92 -10.38 -11.57 -8.47
CA LEU A 92 -10.45 -11.31 -7.03
C LEU A 92 -10.69 -12.59 -6.21
N PHE A 93 -11.66 -13.42 -6.60
CA PHE A 93 -11.97 -14.69 -5.93
C PHE A 93 -10.81 -15.68 -6.01
N VAL A 94 -10.13 -15.72 -7.16
CA VAL A 94 -8.96 -16.59 -7.36
C VAL A 94 -7.78 -16.14 -6.50
N ILE A 95 -7.53 -14.83 -6.39
CA ILE A 95 -6.44 -14.28 -5.56
C ILE A 95 -6.71 -14.54 -4.07
N ILE A 96 -7.92 -14.26 -3.59
CA ILE A 96 -8.30 -14.55 -2.19
C ILE A 96 -8.17 -16.06 -1.91
N GLY A 97 -8.70 -16.89 -2.80
CA GLY A 97 -8.60 -18.35 -2.70
C GLY A 97 -7.16 -18.81 -2.61
N ALA A 98 -6.28 -18.33 -3.49
CA ALA A 98 -4.87 -18.68 -3.48
C ALA A 98 -4.15 -18.24 -2.20
N ILE A 99 -4.44 -17.04 -1.68
CA ILE A 99 -3.85 -16.53 -0.44
C ILE A 99 -4.33 -17.37 0.75
N LEU A 100 -5.63 -17.61 0.86
CA LEU A 100 -6.22 -18.43 1.92
C LEU A 100 -5.70 -19.87 1.86
N SER A 101 -5.66 -20.49 0.69
CA SER A 101 -5.12 -21.84 0.50
C SER A 101 -3.64 -21.92 0.84
N THR A 102 -2.83 -20.92 0.46
CA THR A 102 -1.42 -20.86 0.84
C THR A 102 -1.26 -20.69 2.34
N HIS A 103 -2.11 -19.88 2.97
CA HIS A 103 -2.07 -19.66 4.40
C HIS A 103 -2.52 -20.90 5.19
N LEU A 104 -3.56 -21.60 4.73
CA LEU A 104 -4.05 -22.85 5.31
C LEU A 104 -3.02 -23.96 5.14
N TRP A 105 -2.35 -24.03 3.99
CA TRP A 105 -1.29 -25.00 3.72
C TRP A 105 -0.06 -24.74 4.58
N LEU A 106 0.38 -23.49 4.69
CA LEU A 106 1.46 -23.11 5.60
C LEU A 106 1.07 -23.41 7.04
N TYR A 107 -0.13 -23.04 7.46
CA TYR A 107 -0.66 -23.35 8.78
C TYR A 107 -0.62 -24.86 9.02
N ALA A 108 -1.22 -25.69 8.17
CA ALA A 108 -1.22 -27.15 8.27
C ALA A 108 0.21 -27.73 8.32
N LYS A 109 1.13 -27.21 7.51
CA LYS A 109 2.53 -27.65 7.47
C LYS A 109 3.31 -27.26 8.74
N THR A 110 3.06 -26.06 9.29
CA THR A 110 3.59 -25.66 10.60
C THR A 110 2.88 -26.34 11.77
N ASN A 111 1.65 -26.81 11.56
CA ASN A 111 0.87 -27.59 12.52
C ASN A 111 1.29 -29.06 12.63
N GLY A 112 2.37 -29.45 11.94
CA GLY A 112 3.35 -30.40 12.51
C GLY A 112 4.01 -29.79 13.78
N PHE A 113 3.18 -29.44 14.76
CA PHE A 113 3.44 -28.58 15.92
C PHE A 113 4.02 -29.41 17.07
N ARG A 114 5.34 -29.62 17.11
CA ARG A 114 5.97 -30.03 18.39
C ARG A 114 7.25 -29.30 18.82
N GLN A 115 7.89 -28.44 18.03
CA GLN A 115 9.18 -27.84 18.46
C GLN A 115 9.48 -26.42 17.94
N PHE A 116 8.52 -25.48 17.89
CA PHE A 116 8.90 -24.09 17.63
C PHE A 116 9.48 -23.42 18.89
N SER A 117 10.61 -22.72 18.73
CA SER A 117 11.15 -21.86 19.77
C SER A 117 10.14 -20.74 20.12
N GLN A 118 10.11 -20.31 21.37
CA GLN A 118 9.30 -19.18 21.84
C GLN A 118 9.52 -17.90 21.01
N THR A 119 10.73 -17.72 20.49
CA THR A 119 11.08 -16.59 19.62
C THR A 119 10.37 -16.67 18.27
N THR A 120 10.34 -17.85 17.64
CA THR A 120 9.67 -18.07 16.35
C THR A 120 8.17 -17.85 16.46
N TYR A 121 7.56 -18.32 17.57
CA TYR A 121 6.13 -18.14 17.80
C TYR A 121 5.74 -16.66 17.90
N LYS A 122 6.45 -15.87 18.71
CA LYS A 122 6.20 -14.41 18.83
C LYS A 122 6.33 -13.70 17.49
N MET A 123 7.30 -14.13 16.68
CA MET A 123 7.51 -13.59 15.34
C MET A 123 6.35 -13.92 14.40
N GLN A 124 5.91 -15.18 14.36
CA GLN A 124 4.76 -15.60 13.54
C GLN A 124 3.48 -14.88 13.95
N LEU A 125 3.23 -14.70 15.24
CA LEU A 125 2.06 -13.96 15.73
C LEU A 125 2.10 -12.49 15.28
N MET A 126 3.28 -11.88 15.25
CA MET A 126 3.43 -10.51 14.78
C MET A 126 3.13 -10.39 13.28
N LEU A 127 3.58 -11.36 12.48
CA LEU A 127 3.30 -11.42 11.04
C LEU A 127 1.81 -11.66 10.78
N LEU A 128 1.17 -12.54 11.54
CA LEU A 128 -0.26 -12.79 11.45
C LEU A 128 -1.07 -11.53 11.76
N ARG A 129 -0.69 -10.76 12.79
CA ARG A 129 -1.33 -9.47 13.10
C ARG A 129 -1.19 -8.47 11.97
N ALA A 130 -0.01 -8.38 11.36
CA ALA A 130 0.19 -7.52 10.19
C ALA A 130 -0.74 -7.96 9.06
N LEU A 131 -0.79 -9.25 8.73
CA LEU A 131 -1.63 -9.78 7.67
C LEU A 131 -3.13 -9.52 7.91
N ILE A 132 -3.62 -9.68 9.13
CA ILE A 132 -5.02 -9.35 9.47
C ILE A 132 -5.32 -7.87 9.15
N MET A 133 -4.40 -6.97 9.50
CA MET A 133 -4.54 -5.55 9.16
C MET A 133 -4.49 -5.30 7.66
N GLN A 134 -3.63 -6.01 6.91
CA GLN A 134 -3.58 -5.90 5.45
C GLN A 134 -4.89 -6.38 4.80
N ILE A 135 -5.47 -7.50 5.27
CA ILE A 135 -6.78 -7.97 4.78
C ILE A 135 -7.87 -6.94 5.06
N PHE A 136 -7.88 -6.36 6.26
CA PHE A 136 -8.82 -5.29 6.60
C PHE A 136 -8.68 -4.08 5.68
N LEU A 137 -7.44 -3.64 5.41
CA LEU A 137 -7.16 -2.53 4.50
C LEU A 137 -7.55 -2.86 3.06
N ALA A 138 -7.30 -4.08 2.60
CA ALA A 138 -7.75 -4.52 1.29
C ALA A 138 -9.27 -4.41 1.19
N ILE A 139 -10.03 -4.92 2.16
CA ILE A 139 -11.51 -4.79 2.20
C ILE A 139 -11.93 -3.32 2.08
N PHE A 140 -11.31 -2.45 2.87
CA PHE A 140 -11.71 -1.04 2.95
C PHE A 140 -11.33 -0.23 1.69
N PHE A 141 -10.10 -0.37 1.21
CA PHE A 141 -9.57 0.46 0.12
C PHE A 141 -9.71 -0.19 -1.25
N ILE A 142 -9.85 -1.51 -1.36
CA ILE A 142 -10.05 -2.20 -2.64
C ILE A 142 -11.51 -2.62 -2.78
N TYR A 143 -12.01 -3.49 -1.91
CA TYR A 143 -13.30 -4.17 -2.18
C TYR A 143 -14.47 -3.20 -2.14
N ILE A 144 -14.55 -2.32 -1.13
CA ILE A 144 -15.63 -1.34 -1.03
C ILE A 144 -15.64 -0.39 -2.25
N PRO A 145 -14.53 0.29 -2.61
CA PRO A 145 -14.50 1.15 -3.80
C PRO A 145 -14.84 0.42 -5.09
N MET A 146 -14.32 -0.79 -5.29
CA MET A 146 -14.59 -1.56 -6.50
C MET A 146 -16.05 -2.03 -6.60
N PHE A 147 -16.65 -2.42 -5.48
CA PHE A 147 -18.08 -2.74 -5.41
C PHE A 147 -18.94 -1.51 -5.75
N THR A 148 -18.62 -0.34 -5.17
CA THR A 148 -19.35 0.89 -5.45
C THR A 148 -19.21 1.33 -6.92
N ILE A 149 -18.02 1.22 -7.51
CA ILE A 149 -17.81 1.49 -8.95
C ILE A 149 -18.74 0.61 -9.80
N GLY A 150 -18.75 -0.70 -9.53
CA GLY A 150 -19.63 -1.64 -10.22
C GLY A 150 -21.11 -1.30 -10.11
N LEU A 151 -21.57 -1.04 -8.89
CA LEU A 151 -22.95 -0.70 -8.62
C LEU A 151 -23.36 0.60 -9.35
N VAL A 152 -22.51 1.62 -9.32
CA VAL A 152 -22.80 2.92 -9.94
C VAL A 152 -22.80 2.81 -11.47
N MET A 153 -21.91 2.00 -12.05
CA MET A 153 -21.91 1.71 -13.48
C MET A 153 -23.17 0.93 -13.88
N TYR A 154 -23.56 -0.08 -13.10
CA TYR A 154 -24.77 -0.88 -13.33
C TYR A 154 -26.05 -0.04 -13.29
N LEU A 155 -26.15 0.90 -12.35
CA LEU A 155 -27.33 1.76 -12.19
C LEU A 155 -27.42 2.91 -13.20
N GLY A 156 -26.37 3.16 -13.99
CA GLY A 156 -26.40 4.20 -15.04
C GLY A 156 -26.60 5.63 -14.52
N SER A 157 -26.08 5.97 -13.34
CA SER A 157 -26.27 7.31 -12.75
C SER A 157 -25.64 8.42 -13.60
N ARG A 158 -26.32 9.59 -13.69
CA ARG A 158 -25.78 10.83 -14.30
C ARG A 158 -24.46 11.28 -13.67
N HIS A 159 -24.21 10.92 -12.40
CA HIS A 159 -23.00 11.26 -11.65
C HIS A 159 -21.96 10.12 -11.62
N SER A 160 -22.14 9.08 -12.44
CA SER A 160 -21.30 7.89 -12.41
C SER A 160 -19.81 8.21 -12.59
N GLY A 161 -19.44 9.08 -13.53
CA GLY A 161 -18.05 9.47 -13.75
C GLY A 161 -17.35 10.03 -12.51
N SER A 162 -18.02 10.90 -11.74
CA SER A 162 -17.42 11.52 -10.55
C SER A 162 -17.34 10.57 -9.36
N ILE A 163 -18.36 9.72 -9.18
CA ILE A 163 -18.31 8.70 -8.14
C ILE A 163 -17.21 7.68 -8.46
N VAL A 164 -17.08 7.25 -9.72
CA VAL A 164 -16.04 6.32 -10.15
C VAL A 164 -14.66 6.90 -9.93
N THR A 165 -14.42 8.15 -10.35
CA THR A 165 -13.12 8.82 -10.17
C THR A 165 -12.77 8.97 -8.68
N PHE A 166 -13.76 9.30 -7.85
CA PHE A 166 -13.58 9.39 -6.40
C PHE A 166 -13.26 8.05 -5.74
N MET A 167 -13.96 6.97 -6.12
CA MET A 167 -13.67 5.63 -5.63
C MET A 167 -12.29 5.13 -6.09
N LEU A 168 -11.88 5.45 -7.32
CA LEU A 168 -10.51 5.18 -7.79
C LEU A 168 -9.45 5.92 -6.97
N ALA A 169 -9.74 7.14 -6.51
CA ALA A 169 -8.84 7.89 -5.64
C ALA A 169 -8.74 7.30 -4.22
N ILE A 170 -9.84 6.77 -3.67
CA ILE A 170 -9.77 5.99 -2.42
C ILE A 170 -8.93 4.74 -2.65
N LYS A 171 -9.17 4.02 -3.75
CA LYS A 171 -8.45 2.81 -4.10
C LYS A 171 -6.93 3.02 -4.25
N SER A 172 -6.50 4.13 -4.85
CA SER A 172 -5.06 4.42 -5.01
C SER A 172 -4.34 4.67 -3.68
N ALA A 173 -5.06 4.96 -2.60
CA ALA A 173 -4.46 5.08 -1.27
C ALA A 173 -4.06 3.72 -0.66
N HIS A 174 -4.57 2.60 -1.19
CA HIS A 174 -4.35 1.25 -0.64
C HIS A 174 -2.86 0.95 -0.42
N ALA A 175 -2.02 1.03 -1.45
CA ALA A 175 -0.62 0.61 -1.32
C ALA A 175 0.16 1.51 -0.35
N THR A 176 -0.10 2.82 -0.35
CA THR A 176 0.49 3.75 0.62
C THR A 176 0.16 3.33 2.06
N VAL A 177 -1.11 3.05 2.35
CA VAL A 177 -1.53 2.65 3.70
C VAL A 177 -1.01 1.25 4.06
N ASP A 178 -0.93 0.34 3.09
CA ASP A 178 -0.36 -0.99 3.28
C ASP A 178 1.14 -0.91 3.66
N TYR A 179 1.92 -0.10 2.95
CA TYR A 179 3.34 0.12 3.27
C TYR A 179 3.54 0.70 4.67
N VAL A 180 2.75 1.71 5.05
CA VAL A 180 2.81 2.30 6.39
C VAL A 180 2.44 1.25 7.46
N THR A 181 1.43 0.44 7.19
CA THR A 181 0.96 -0.64 8.08
C THR A 181 2.03 -1.70 8.25
N MET A 182 2.68 -2.13 7.18
CA MET A 182 3.82 -3.04 7.25
C MET A 182 4.96 -2.47 8.09
N ILE A 183 5.33 -1.20 7.90
CA ILE A 183 6.38 -0.55 8.70
C ILE A 183 6.00 -0.51 10.18
N TYR A 184 4.74 -0.19 10.49
CA TYR A 184 4.24 -0.02 11.86
C TYR A 184 4.14 -1.37 12.62
N PHE A 185 3.44 -2.35 12.04
CA PHE A 185 3.18 -3.63 12.69
C PHE A 185 4.39 -4.56 12.69
N VAL A 186 5.26 -4.49 11.68
CA VAL A 186 6.45 -5.36 11.61
C VAL A 186 7.60 -4.77 12.42
N ALA A 187 7.76 -5.22 13.67
CA ALA A 187 8.72 -4.69 14.64
C ALA A 187 10.17 -4.52 14.14
N PRO A 188 10.76 -5.46 13.36
CA PRO A 188 12.08 -5.25 12.78
C PRO A 188 12.16 -4.00 11.89
N TYR A 189 11.09 -3.66 11.17
CA TYR A 189 11.07 -2.55 10.22
C TYR A 189 11.00 -1.21 10.95
N ARG A 190 10.06 -1.04 11.90
CA ARG A 190 10.05 0.18 12.73
C ARG A 190 11.36 0.39 13.48
N ARG A 191 11.96 -0.67 14.04
CA ARG A 191 13.23 -0.56 14.78
C ARG A 191 14.35 -0.12 13.86
N ALA A 192 14.44 -0.69 12.66
CA ALA A 192 15.43 -0.31 11.67
C ALA A 192 15.24 1.12 11.15
N LEU A 193 13.98 1.54 10.93
CA LEU A 193 13.66 2.90 10.50
C LEU A 193 14.04 3.92 11.58
N LEU A 194 13.63 3.69 12.83
CA LEU A 194 13.98 4.56 13.96
C LEU A 194 15.50 4.65 14.19
N GLN A 195 16.22 3.53 14.05
CA GLN A 195 17.68 3.53 14.13
C GLN A 195 18.33 4.35 12.99
N SER A 196 17.77 4.28 11.78
CA SER A 196 18.28 5.04 10.64
C SER A 196 18.05 6.54 10.84
N VAL A 197 16.85 6.94 11.30
CA VAL A 197 16.54 8.32 11.64
C VAL A 197 17.44 8.84 12.76
N LYS A 198 17.62 8.07 13.83
CA LYS A 198 18.48 8.43 14.96
C LYS A 198 19.93 8.72 14.50
N ARG A 199 20.51 7.87 13.64
CA ARG A 199 21.87 8.07 13.10
C ARG A 199 21.99 9.34 12.26
N ILE A 200 20.97 9.67 11.47
CA ILE A 200 20.96 10.90 10.65
C ILE A 200 20.94 12.14 11.55
N VAL A 201 20.12 12.12 12.61
CA VAL A 201 20.03 13.21 13.59
C VAL A 201 21.37 13.38 14.33
N GLU A 202 21.95 12.29 14.84
CA GLU A 202 23.26 12.32 15.53
C GLU A 202 24.40 12.83 14.63
N SER A 203 24.37 12.47 13.34
CA SER A 203 25.36 12.93 12.37
C SER A 203 25.28 14.44 12.14
N LYS A 204 24.06 15.01 12.03
CA LYS A 204 23.86 16.45 11.88
C LYS A 204 24.36 17.23 13.11
N THR A 205 24.04 16.75 14.31
CA THR A 205 24.49 17.39 15.56
C THR A 205 26.02 17.42 15.69
N THR A 206 26.69 16.34 15.26
CA THR A 206 28.16 16.26 15.29
C THR A 206 28.81 17.27 14.33
N ILE A 207 28.24 17.44 13.13
CA ILE A 207 28.75 18.42 12.15
C ILE A 207 28.62 19.85 12.67
N ILE A 208 27.45 20.23 13.22
CA ILE A 208 27.21 21.57 13.76
C ILE A 208 28.21 21.87 14.90
N ARG A 209 28.39 20.93 15.83
CA ARG A 209 29.33 21.09 16.95
C ARG A 209 30.78 21.28 16.48
N ASN A 210 31.20 20.60 15.43
CA ASN A 210 32.54 20.76 14.87
C ASN A 210 32.74 22.11 14.18
N VAL A 211 31.72 22.62 13.49
CA VAL A 211 31.73 23.95 12.85
C VAL A 211 31.85 25.04 13.93
N ASP A 212 31.04 24.97 14.98
CA ASP A 212 31.09 25.94 16.08
C ASP A 212 32.47 25.97 16.74
N ASN A 213 33.04 24.81 17.06
CA ASN A 213 34.39 24.70 17.63
C ASN A 213 35.46 25.33 16.72
N SER A 214 35.37 25.11 15.40
CA SER A 214 36.33 25.69 14.44
C SER A 214 36.23 27.22 14.34
N SER A 215 35.04 27.78 14.54
CA SER A 215 34.81 29.23 14.51
C SER A 215 35.37 29.94 15.75
N VAL A 216 35.33 29.26 16.91
CA VAL A 216 35.91 29.78 18.16
C VAL A 216 37.43 29.85 18.06
N VAL A 217 38.09 28.80 17.52
CA VAL A 217 39.55 28.75 17.36
C VAL A 217 40.07 29.87 16.45
N ARG A 218 39.32 30.25 15.41
CA ARG A 218 39.70 31.36 14.50
C ARG A 218 39.59 32.74 15.12
N ARG A 219 38.82 32.93 16.19
CA ARG A 219 38.68 34.24 16.85
C ARG A 219 39.74 34.49 17.94
N SER A 220 40.45 33.43 18.37
CA SER A 220 41.41 33.50 19.47
C SER A 220 42.87 33.62 19.05
N GLY A 221 43.18 33.63 17.76
CA GLY A 221 44.53 33.83 17.21
C GLY A 221 44.56 35.05 16.30
#